data_AF-A0A1E7LRR1-F1
#
_entry.id   AF-A0A1E7LRR1-F1
#
_cell.length_a   1.000
_cell.length_b   1.000
_cell.length_c   1.000
_cell.angle_alpha   90.00
_cell.angle_beta   90.00
_cell.angle_gamma   90.00
#
_symmetry.space_group_name_H-M   'P 1'
#
loop_
_entity.id
_entity.type
_entity.pdbx_description
1 polymer ?
#
loop_
_entity_poly.entity_id
_entity_poly.type
_entity_poly.pdbx_seq_one_letter_code
_entity_poly.pdbx_strand_id
1 'polypeptide(L)'
;CPADAPPALVRGSHLAAGYAAGAAQAHATALGLRSRPIGSWQQADLGAALGDAPGQDWIIHGLALAAPPAPPAPPAPPESPHQRTPHPAPPTSSGKEERP
;
A
#
# COMPACT_ATOMS: atom_id res chain seq x y z
N CYS A 1 -13.33 16.35 -3.39
CA CYS A 1 -14.48 17.21 -3.71
C CYS A 1 -14.55 17.43 -5.21
N PRO A 2 -15.75 17.42 -5.82
CA PRO A 2 -15.93 17.86 -7.21
C PRO A 2 -15.34 19.26 -7.41
N ALA A 3 -14.80 19.53 -8.59
CA ALA A 3 -14.15 20.80 -8.91
C ALA A 3 -15.13 22.00 -8.92
N ASP A 4 -16.42 21.73 -9.08
CA ASP A 4 -17.54 22.68 -9.19
C ASP A 4 -18.38 22.79 -7.91
N ALA A 5 -17.97 22.13 -6.82
CA ALA A 5 -18.68 22.21 -5.54
C ALA A 5 -18.64 23.63 -4.94
N PRO A 6 -19.73 24.12 -4.32
CA PRO A 6 -19.76 25.42 -3.66
C PRO A 6 -18.65 25.55 -2.60
N PRO A 7 -17.94 26.70 -2.49
CA PRO A 7 -16.84 26.86 -1.54
C PRO A 7 -17.18 26.55 -0.08
N ALA A 8 -18.41 26.87 0.34
CA ALA A 8 -18.90 26.56 1.68
C ALA A 8 -19.03 25.05 1.92
N LEU A 9 -19.50 24.30 0.93
CA LEU A 9 -19.60 22.84 0.99
C LEU A 9 -18.21 22.23 1.04
N VAL A 10 -17.30 22.68 0.18
CA VAL A 10 -15.90 22.24 0.19
C VAL A 10 -15.30 22.45 1.58
N ARG A 11 -15.40 23.67 2.14
CA ARG A 11 -14.89 23.95 3.49
C ARG A 11 -15.51 23.05 4.56
N GLY A 12 -16.83 22.88 4.54
CA GLY A 12 -17.55 22.04 5.49
C GLY A 12 -17.10 20.58 5.44
N SER A 13 -17.05 19.99 4.24
CA SER A 13 -16.61 18.61 4.02
C SER A 13 -15.17 18.39 4.45
N HIS A 14 -14.27 19.32 4.15
CA HIS A 14 -12.86 19.24 4.58
C HIS A 14 -12.71 19.32 6.10
N LEU A 15 -13.44 20.21 6.78
CA LEU A 15 -13.40 20.31 8.24
C LEU A 15 -13.94 19.04 8.91
N ALA A 16 -15.08 18.53 8.44
CA ALA A 16 -15.68 17.31 8.96
C ALA A 16 -14.76 16.09 8.77
N ALA A 17 -14.22 15.92 7.56
CA ALA A 17 -13.32 14.81 7.25
C ALA A 17 -11.99 14.92 8.01
N GLY A 18 -11.43 16.13 8.17
CA GLY A 18 -10.22 16.35 8.97
C GLY A 18 -10.43 16.03 10.45
N TYR A 19 -11.56 16.43 11.02
CA TYR A 19 -11.93 16.08 12.39
C TYR A 19 -12.07 14.56 12.57
N ALA A 20 -12.78 13.89 11.66
CA ALA A 20 -12.96 12.44 11.70
C ALA A 20 -11.62 11.69 11.59
N ALA A 21 -10.73 12.11 10.68
CA ALA A 21 -9.41 11.52 10.53
C ALA A 21 -8.55 11.71 11.81
N GLY A 22 -8.61 12.90 12.42
CA GLY A 22 -7.92 13.17 13.69
C GLY A 22 -8.46 12.33 14.85
N ALA A 23 -9.78 12.17 14.95
CA ALA A 23 -10.41 11.31 15.96
C ALA A 23 -10.00 9.84 15.77
N ALA A 24 -9.99 9.35 14.53
CA ALA A 24 -9.53 8.00 14.21
C ALA A 24 -8.04 7.80 14.55
N GLN A 25 -7.19 8.79 14.27
CA GLN A 25 -5.77 8.75 14.64
C GLN A 25 -5.55 8.71 16.16
N ALA A 26 -6.31 9.51 16.91
CA ALA A 26 -6.26 9.49 18.37
C ALA A 26 -6.69 8.12 18.93
N HIS A 27 -7.74 7.53 18.35
CA HIS A 27 -8.18 6.19 18.73
C HIS A 27 -7.16 5.11 18.38
N ALA A 28 -6.57 5.17 17.19
CA ALA A 28 -5.48 4.28 16.78
C ALA A 28 -4.29 4.35 17.76
N THR A 29 -3.94 5.57 18.20
CA THR A 29 -2.88 5.79 19.19
C THR A 29 -3.22 5.15 20.54
N ALA A 30 -4.47 5.29 21.01
CA ALA A 30 -4.93 4.66 22.25
C ALA A 30 -4.89 3.12 22.19
N LEU A 31 -5.06 2.55 20.99
CA LEU A 31 -4.94 1.11 20.73
C LEU A 31 -3.49 0.65 20.50
N GLY A 32 -2.50 1.55 20.59
CA GLY A 32 -1.09 1.23 20.32
C GLY A 32 -0.78 0.95 18.85
N LEU A 33 -1.67 1.35 17.93
CA LEU A 33 -1.46 1.22 16.50
C LEU A 33 -0.58 2.35 15.99
N ARG A 34 0.25 2.05 14.98
CA ARG A 34 0.95 3.08 14.23
C ARG A 34 0.00 3.64 13.18
N SER A 35 -0.02 4.95 13.06
CA SER A 35 -0.90 5.65 12.12
C SER A 35 -0.14 6.74 11.38
N ARG A 36 -0.45 6.94 10.08
CA ARG A 36 0.10 8.03 9.26
C ARG A 36 -1.03 8.70 8.48
N PRO A 37 -1.32 9.98 8.71
CA PRO A 37 -2.24 10.73 7.87
C PRO A 37 -1.76 10.73 6.42
N ILE A 38 -2.70 10.52 5.50
CA ILE A 38 -2.47 10.65 4.06
C ILE A 38 -3.14 11.95 3.63
N GLY A 39 -2.36 12.79 2.95
CA GLY A 39 -2.83 14.08 2.44
C GLY A 39 -3.97 13.93 1.44
N SER A 40 -4.48 15.07 0.98
CA SER A 40 -5.61 15.12 0.04
C SER A 40 -5.37 14.25 -1.19
N TRP A 41 -6.29 13.33 -1.45
CA TRP A 41 -6.28 12.45 -2.61
C TRP A 41 -7.19 13.06 -3.67
N GLN A 42 -6.63 13.92 -4.53
CA GLN A 42 -7.43 14.77 -5.40
C GLN A 42 -8.29 13.96 -6.37
N GLN A 43 -9.60 14.23 -6.35
CA GLN A 43 -10.62 13.58 -7.18
C GLN A 43 -10.63 12.04 -7.09
N ALA A 44 -10.13 11.46 -5.99
CA ALA A 44 -10.18 10.03 -5.79
C ALA A 44 -11.62 9.63 -5.46
N ASP A 45 -12.22 8.82 -6.33
CA ASP A 45 -13.51 8.17 -6.08
C ASP A 45 -13.31 6.93 -5.22
N LEU A 46 -14.11 6.78 -4.17
CA LEU A 46 -14.01 5.68 -3.22
C LEU A 46 -14.33 4.32 -3.86
N GLY A 47 -15.38 4.23 -4.68
CA GLY A 47 -15.76 3.01 -5.37
C GLY A 47 -14.61 2.55 -6.27
N ALA A 48 -14.10 3.45 -7.11
CA ALA A 48 -12.95 3.16 -7.98
C ALA A 48 -11.69 2.77 -7.18
N ALA A 49 -11.41 3.44 -6.06
CA ALA A 49 -10.27 3.12 -5.20
C ALA A 49 -10.37 1.73 -4.55
N LEU A 50 -11.59 1.23 -4.34
CA LEU A 50 -11.88 -0.10 -3.81
C LEU A 50 -12.05 -1.16 -4.92
N GLY A 51 -11.90 -0.79 -6.19
CA GLY A 51 -12.07 -1.69 -7.34
C GLY A 51 -13.51 -1.90 -7.79
N ASP A 52 -14.45 -1.09 -7.30
CA ASP A 52 -15.85 -1.07 -7.71
C ASP A 52 -16.13 0.06 -8.74
N ALA A 53 -17.36 0.13 -9.24
CA ALA A 53 -17.81 1.21 -10.12
C ALA A 53 -17.76 2.57 -9.39
N PRO A 54 -17.41 3.68 -10.08
CA PRO A 54 -17.38 5.00 -9.48
C PRO A 54 -18.76 5.43 -8.96
N GLY A 55 -18.81 5.85 -7.68
CA GLY A 55 -20.03 6.30 -7.01
C GLY A 55 -20.14 7.82 -6.87
N GLN A 56 -19.09 8.56 -7.23
CA GLN A 56 -18.85 9.97 -6.90
C GLN A 56 -18.74 10.21 -5.38
N ASP A 57 -18.33 9.17 -4.64
CA ASP A 57 -18.00 9.24 -3.23
C ASP A 57 -16.54 9.68 -3.07
N TRP A 58 -16.33 11.00 -3.03
CA TRP A 58 -14.97 11.55 -3.05
C TRP A 58 -14.22 11.33 -1.74
N ILE A 59 -13.02 10.77 -1.84
CA ILE A 59 -12.09 10.68 -0.73
C ILE A 59 -11.50 12.08 -0.47
N ILE A 60 -11.65 12.57 0.77
CA ILE A 60 -11.14 13.89 1.21
C ILE A 60 -9.83 13.75 2.00
N HIS A 61 -9.79 12.80 2.92
CA HIS A 61 -8.65 12.49 3.78
C HIS A 61 -8.49 10.97 3.93
N GLY A 62 -7.26 10.51 4.06
CA GLY A 62 -6.94 9.12 4.35
C GLY A 62 -6.13 8.98 5.64
N LEU A 63 -6.22 7.81 6.28
CA LEU A 63 -5.38 7.44 7.41
C LEU A 63 -4.85 6.03 7.16
N ALA A 64 -3.53 5.90 7.00
CA ALA A 64 -2.90 4.60 6.95
C ALA A 64 -2.69 4.09 8.37
N LEU A 65 -3.10 2.84 8.63
CA LEU A 65 -2.91 2.14 9.89
C LEU A 65 -1.98 0.95 9.68
N ALA A 66 -1.11 0.73 10.65
CA ALA A 66 -0.26 -0.46 10.68
C ALA A 66 -0.42 -1.17 12.01
N ALA A 67 -0.64 -2.49 11.93
CA ALA A 67 -0.60 -3.36 13.09
C ALA A 67 0.80 -3.30 13.76
N PRO A 68 0.88 -3.62 15.06
CA PRO A 68 2.15 -3.91 15.70
C PRO A 68 2.92 -4.97 14.88
N PRO A 69 4.26 -4.92 14.85
CA PRO A 69 5.02 -5.98 14.20
C PRO A 69 4.60 -7.32 14.81
N ALA A 70 4.30 -8.30 13.95
CA ALA A 70 4.10 -9.66 14.40
C ALA A 70 5.37 -10.12 15.14
N PRO A 71 5.25 -10.95 16.20
CA PRO A 71 6.42 -11.58 16.78
C PRO A 71 7.22 -12.27 15.67
N PRO A 72 8.57 -12.22 15.72
CA PRO A 72 9.38 -12.81 14.69
C PRO A 72 8.98 -14.27 14.49
N ALA A 73 8.80 -14.67 13.23
CA ALA A 73 8.56 -16.08 12.92
C ALA A 73 9.71 -16.90 13.53
N PRO A 74 9.42 -18.08 14.11
CA PRO A 74 10.47 -18.96 14.57
C PRO A 74 11.47 -19.19 13.42
N PRO A 75 12.78 -19.28 13.72
CA PRO A 75 13.78 -19.49 12.69
C PRO A 75 13.37 -20.71 11.86
N ALA A 76 13.42 -20.56 10.54
CA ALA A 76 13.16 -21.67 9.64
C ALA A 76 14.05 -22.85 10.05
N PRO A 77 13.53 -24.09 10.05
CA PRO A 77 14.37 -25.25 10.29
C PRO A 77 15.53 -25.21 9.28
N PRO A 78 16.74 -25.64 9.68
CA PRO A 78 17.89 -25.64 8.79
C PRO A 78 17.51 -26.35 7.50
N GLU A 79 17.66 -25.67 6.36
CA GLU A 79 17.46 -26.28 5.05
C GLU A 79 18.33 -27.53 4.98
N SER A 80 17.68 -28.68 4.81
CA SER A 80 18.40 -29.94 4.67
C SER A 80 19.31 -29.85 3.44
N PRO A 81 20.61 -30.16 3.53
CA PRO A 81 21.57 -30.06 2.41
C PRO A 81 21.17 -30.84 1.15
N HIS A 82 20.19 -31.73 1.26
CA HIS A 82 19.75 -32.65 0.22
C HIS A 82 18.81 -32.05 -0.85
N GLN A 83 18.37 -30.79 -0.72
CA GLN A 83 17.54 -30.14 -1.76
C GLN A 83 18.32 -29.38 -2.82
N ARG A 84 19.66 -29.37 -2.77
CA ARG A 84 20.46 -28.78 -3.84
C ARG A 84 20.47 -29.72 -5.05
N THR A 85 19.41 -29.67 -5.87
CA THR A 85 19.47 -30.20 -7.23
C THR A 85 20.67 -29.55 -7.93
N PRO A 86 21.62 -30.33 -8.46
CA PRO A 86 22.75 -29.77 -9.18
C PRO A 86 22.23 -28.98 -10.37
N HIS A 87 22.65 -27.72 -10.44
CA HIS A 87 22.41 -26.88 -11.60
C HIS A 87 23.20 -27.48 -12.77
N PRO A 88 22.56 -27.83 -13.91
CA PRO A 88 23.30 -28.34 -15.05
C PRO A 88 24.26 -27.26 -15.54
N ALA A 89 25.54 -27.64 -15.71
CA ALA A 89 26.56 -26.75 -16.21
C ALA A 89 26.17 -26.22 -17.60
N PRO A 90 26.40 -24.93 -17.90
CA PRO A 90 26.21 -24.42 -19.24
C PRO A 90 27.17 -25.14 -20.21
N PRO A 91 26.72 -25.51 -21.43
CA PRO A 91 27.59 -26.13 -22.41
C PRO A 91 28.68 -25.12 -22.81
N THR A 92 29.93 -25.56 -22.72
CA THR A 92 31.07 -24.83 -23.28
C THR A 92 30.95 -24.84 -24.80
N SER A 93 30.69 -23.67 -25.38
CA SER A 93 30.83 -23.47 -26.82
C SER A 93 32.31 -23.54 -27.19
N SER A 94 32.75 -24.69 -27.70
CA SER A 94 34.01 -24.86 -28.40
C SER A 94 33.72 -25.05 -29.88
N GLY A 95 34.28 -24.19 -30.74
CA GLY A 95 34.17 -24.29 -32.20
C GLY A 95 34.30 -22.94 -32.89
N LYS A 96 35.54 -22.49 -33.09
CA LYS A 96 36.23 -22.33 -34.40
C LYS A 96 35.76 -21.15 -35.27
N GLU A 97 36.65 -20.17 -35.33
CA GLU A 97 37.03 -19.41 -36.53
C GLU A 97 36.61 -20.08 -37.85
N GLU A 98 35.95 -19.34 -38.74
CA GLU A 98 36.42 -19.21 -40.14
C GLU A 98 35.80 -17.99 -40.82
N ARG A 99 36.66 -17.21 -41.46
CA ARG A 99 36.41 -16.01 -42.28
C ARG A 99 36.26 -16.44 -43.75
N PRO A 100 35.56 -15.66 -44.58
CA PRO A 100 36.26 -15.05 -45.72
C PRO A 100 36.02 -13.55 -45.84
#